data_AF-A0A7X7FND6-F1
#
_entry.id   AF-A0A7X7FND6-F1
#
_cell.length_a   1.000
_cell.length_b   1.000
_cell.length_c   1.000
_cell.angle_alpha   90.00
_cell.angle_beta   90.00
_cell.angle_gamma   90.00
#
_symmetry.space_group_name_H-M   'P 1'
#
loop_
_entity.id
_entity.type
_entity.pdbx_description
1 polymer ?
#
loop_
_entity_poly.entity_id
_entity_poly.type
_entity_poly.pdbx_seq_one_letter_code
_entity_poly.pdbx_strand_id
1 'polypeptide(L)'
;MSRQALIVFLVGVNLLLLGGLILSSYSLPEAKAQSVSLRGEFILVSAQAERNNDTIYLLDLARRQLHAFRAQVPQLAEQPMMVRWYHSRDLVRDFR
;
A
#
# COMPACT_ATOMS: atom_id res chain seq x y z
N MET A 1 35.59 -30.07 26.52
CA MET A 1 34.24 -29.87 25.97
C MET A 1 33.91 -31.05 25.05
N SER A 2 32.73 -31.65 25.19
CA SER A 2 32.33 -32.76 24.31
C SER A 2 31.90 -32.23 22.94
N ARG A 3 32.10 -33.03 21.89
CA ARG A 3 31.68 -32.71 20.52
C ARG A 3 30.17 -32.39 20.43
N GLN A 4 29.38 -33.04 21.28
CA GLN A 4 27.93 -32.82 21.43
C GLN A 4 27.62 -31.43 21.97
N ALA A 5 28.35 -30.95 22.99
CA ALA A 5 28.16 -29.61 23.54
C ALA A 5 28.44 -28.52 22.50
N LEU A 6 29.44 -28.74 21.63
CA LEU A 6 29.78 -27.80 20.57
C LEU A 6 28.71 -27.73 19.48
N ILE A 7 28.10 -28.87 19.13
CA ILE A 7 26.99 -28.94 18.18
C ILE A 7 25.74 -28.24 18.74
N VAL A 8 25.38 -28.52 19.99
CA VAL A 8 24.22 -27.90 20.65
C VAL A 8 24.38 -26.39 20.72
N PHE A 9 25.58 -25.91 21.05
CA PHE A 9 25.88 -24.49 21.06
C PHE A 9 25.72 -23.86 19.66
N LEU A 10 26.27 -24.50 18.61
CA LEU A 10 26.16 -23.99 17.24
C LEU A 10 24.69 -23.90 16.78
N VAL A 11 23.89 -24.92 17.09
CA VAL A 11 22.46 -24.93 16.76
C VAL A 11 21.73 -23.82 17.49
N GLY A 12 22.01 -23.63 18.79
CA GLY A 12 21.41 -22.54 19.58
C GLY A 12 21.74 -21.16 19.03
N VAL A 13 22.98 -20.91 18.64
CA VAL A 13 23.41 -19.63 18.03
C VAL A 13 22.68 -19.39 16.70
N ASN A 14 22.58 -20.41 15.84
CA ASN A 14 21.88 -20.27 14.56
C ASN A 14 20.39 -19.97 14.74
N LEU A 15 19.72 -20.64 15.68
CA LEU A 15 18.31 -20.38 15.98
C LEU A 15 18.09 -18.97 16.55
N LEU A 16 19.01 -18.49 17.40
CA LEU A 16 18.96 -17.13 17.94
C LEU A 16 19.14 -16.09 16.83
N LEU A 17 20.11 -16.29 15.93
CA LEU A 17 20.33 -15.41 14.78
C LEU A 17 19.11 -15.40 13.84
N LEU A 18 18.53 -16.56 13.56
CA LEU A 18 17.32 -16.68 12.74
C LEU A 18 16.14 -15.94 13.38
N GLY A 19 15.93 -16.10 14.68
CA GLY A 19 14.90 -15.38 15.42
C GLY A 19 15.10 -13.87 15.36
N GLY A 20 16.34 -13.40 15.55
CA GLY A 20 16.68 -11.98 15.42
C GLY A 20 16.41 -11.44 14.01
N LEU A 21 16.71 -12.22 12.98
CA LEU A 21 16.47 -11.83 11.59
C LEU A 21 14.98 -11.76 11.28
N ILE A 22 14.17 -12.73 11.71
CA ILE A 22 12.71 -12.69 11.55
C ILE A 22 12.11 -11.47 12.25
N LEU A 23 12.52 -11.19 13.49
CA LEU A 23 12.00 -10.07 14.27
C LEU A 23 12.43 -8.70 13.74
N SER A 24 13.61 -8.60 13.11
CA SER A 24 14.13 -7.33 12.56
C SER A 24 13.76 -7.10 11.09
N SER A 25 13.52 -8.16 10.31
CA SER A 25 13.20 -8.07 8.88
C SER A 25 11.75 -7.67 8.60
N TYR A 26 10.86 -7.74 9.60
CA TYR A 26 9.50 -7.25 9.46
C TYR A 26 9.45 -5.72 9.54
N SER A 27 9.80 -5.05 8.45
CA SER A 27 9.35 -3.68 8.21
C SER A 27 7.88 -3.75 7.81
N LEU A 28 6.99 -3.11 8.56
CA LEU A 28 5.64 -2.83 8.06
C LEU A 28 5.79 -2.11 6.71
N PRO A 29 4.94 -2.38 5.70
CA PRO A 29 4.94 -1.59 4.49
C PRO A 29 4.75 -0.12 4.88
N GLU A 30 5.82 0.66 4.76
CA GLU A 30 5.76 2.10 4.96
C GLU A 30 4.80 2.64 3.90
N ALA A 31 3.58 2.96 4.31
CA ALA A 31 2.68 3.76 3.52
C ALA A 31 3.34 5.13 3.37
N LYS A 32 4.14 5.30 2.31
CA LYS A 32 4.67 6.60 1.90
C LYS A 32 3.49 7.46 1.46
N ALA A 33 2.78 8.02 2.44
CA ALA A 33 1.79 9.06 2.27
C ALA A 33 2.54 10.34 1.88
N GLN A 34 2.93 10.39 0.60
CA GLN A 34 3.22 11.60 -0.17
C GLN A 34 4.07 12.68 0.54
N SER A 35 5.40 12.63 0.36
CA SER A 35 6.26 13.81 0.49
C SER A 35 6.76 14.28 -0.88
N VAL A 36 5.83 14.57 -1.79
CA VAL A 36 6.13 15.47 -2.90
C VAL A 36 5.16 16.63 -2.75
N SER A 37 5.71 17.78 -2.39
CA SER A 37 5.03 19.08 -2.45
C SER A 37 4.57 19.33 -3.89
N LEU A 38 3.45 18.72 -4.27
CA LEU A 38 2.61 19.25 -5.31
C LEU A 38 1.77 20.31 -4.62
N ARG A 39 2.02 21.58 -4.91
CA ARG A 39 1.09 22.71 -4.70
C ARG A 39 -0.18 22.49 -5.55
N GLY A 40 -0.81 21.34 -5.41
CA GLY A 40 -2.03 20.98 -6.08
C GLY A 40 -3.03 20.69 -5.00
N GLU A 41 -4.15 21.41 -5.04
CA GLU A 41 -5.27 21.25 -4.12
C GLU A 41 -6.00 19.93 -4.44
N PHE A 42 -5.27 18.82 -4.36
CA PHE A 42 -5.76 17.50 -4.68
C PHE A 42 -5.93 16.69 -3.39
N ILE A 43 -7.11 16.11 -3.20
CA ILE A 43 -7.36 15.16 -2.12
C ILE A 43 -7.55 13.78 -2.75
N LEU A 44 -6.77 12.80 -2.33
CA LEU A 44 -6.92 11.42 -2.76
C LEU A 44 -7.67 10.62 -1.68
N VAL A 45 -8.73 9.93 -2.08
CA VAL A 45 -9.57 9.10 -1.20
C VAL A 45 -9.74 7.73 -1.82
N SER A 46 -9.35 6.68 -1.12
CA SER A 46 -9.67 5.30 -1.49
C SER A 46 -10.98 4.90 -0.82
N ALA A 47 -11.92 4.34 -1.58
CA ALA A 47 -13.13 3.73 -1.04
C ALA A 47 -13.34 2.34 -1.64
N GLN A 48 -13.72 1.40 -0.79
CA GLN A 48 -14.18 0.09 -1.23
C GLN A 48 -15.63 0.25 -1.68
N ALA A 49 -15.86 0.32 -2.99
CA ALA A 49 -17.20 0.47 -3.55
C ALA A 49 -17.93 -0.88 -3.61
N GLU A 50 -17.19 -1.96 -3.88
CA GLU A 50 -17.71 -3.34 -3.87
C GLU A 50 -16.64 -4.28 -3.27
N ARG A 51 -17.04 -5.49 -2.87
CA ARG A 51 -16.21 -6.44 -2.11
C ARG A 51 -14.82 -6.70 -2.73
N ASN A 52 -14.70 -6.57 -4.05
CA ASN A 52 -13.48 -6.77 -4.83
C ASN A 52 -13.18 -5.59 -5.79
N ASN A 53 -13.74 -4.40 -5.53
CA ASN A 53 -13.66 -3.27 -6.44
C ASN A 53 -13.28 -2.00 -5.68
N ASP A 54 -11.98 -1.80 -5.56
CA ASP A 54 -11.43 -0.61 -4.95
C ASP A 54 -11.47 0.53 -5.97
N THR A 55 -12.19 1.59 -5.61
CA THR A 55 -12.26 2.82 -6.40
C THR A 55 -11.41 3.88 -5.72
N ILE A 56 -10.52 4.49 -6.50
CA ILE A 56 -9.68 5.59 -6.06
C ILE A 56 -10.31 6.87 -6.59
N TYR A 57 -10.66 7.78 -5.69
CA TYR A 57 -11.15 9.10 -6.02
C TYR A 57 -10.04 10.14 -5.88
N LEU A 58 -9.91 11.01 -6.86
CA LEU A 58 -9.05 12.18 -6.84
C LEU A 58 -9.92 13.42 -6.95
N LEU A 59 -9.95 14.20 -5.88
CA LEU A 59 -10.67 15.46 -5.82
C LEU A 59 -9.72 16.60 -6.18
N ASP A 60 -9.92 17.24 -7.33
CA ASP A 60 -9.31 18.50 -7.73
C ASP A 60 -10.14 19.65 -7.14
N LEU A 61 -9.65 20.28 -6.07
CA LEU A 61 -10.35 21.37 -5.40
C LEU A 61 -10.32 22.67 -6.22
N ALA A 62 -9.26 22.88 -7.01
CA ALA A 62 -9.11 24.09 -7.84
C ALA A 62 -10.18 24.12 -8.93
N ARG A 63 -10.46 22.97 -9.55
CA ARG A 63 -11.53 22.82 -10.56
C ARG A 63 -12.85 22.36 -9.97
N ARG A 64 -12.87 22.00 -8.69
CA ARG A 64 -14.02 21.36 -8.01
C ARG A 64 -14.53 20.14 -8.78
N GLN A 65 -13.60 19.31 -9.24
CA GLN A 65 -13.89 18.10 -9.99
C GLN A 65 -13.47 16.87 -9.20
N LEU A 66 -14.31 15.83 -9.25
CA LEU A 66 -14.02 14.53 -8.68
C LEU A 66 -13.72 13.54 -9.81
N HIS A 67 -12.51 13.02 -9.86
CA HIS A 67 -12.12 11.98 -10.79
C HIS A 67 -12.18 10.62 -10.08
N ALA A 68 -12.76 9.62 -10.75
CA ALA A 68 -12.85 8.26 -10.25
C ALA A 68 -11.97 7.35 -11.11
N PHE A 69 -11.18 6.53 -10.44
CA PHE A 69 -10.33 5.53 -11.05
C PHE A 69 -10.64 4.16 -10.47
N ARG A 70 -10.60 3.14 -11.32
CA ARG A 70 -10.85 1.76 -10.92
C ARG A 70 -9.57 0.94 -11.00
N ALA A 71 -9.26 0.22 -9.92
CA ALA A 71 -8.21 -0.79 -9.92
C ALA A 71 -8.75 -2.08 -10.58
N GLN A 72 -7.94 -2.72 -11.42
CA GLN A 72 -8.32 -4.00 -12.02
C GLN A 72 -8.05 -5.16 -11.05
N VAL A 73 -9.07 -5.99 -10.81
CA VAL A 73 -9.03 -7.20 -9.97
C VAL A 73 -9.49 -8.39 -10.83
N PRO A 74 -8.89 -9.59 -10.74
CA PRO A 74 -7.85 -10.02 -9.81
C PRO A 74 -6.46 -9.48 -10.14
N GLN A 75 -5.76 -9.02 -9.10
CA GLN A 75 -4.36 -8.66 -9.20
C GLN A 75 -3.54 -9.95 -9.26
N LEU A 76 -2.80 -10.18 -10.34
CA LEU A 76 -1.76 -11.20 -10.31
C LEU A 76 -0.67 -10.73 -9.34
N ALA A 77 -0.28 -11.61 -8.41
CA ALA A 77 0.87 -11.36 -7.54
C ALA A 77 2.07 -10.99 -8.44
N GLU A 78 2.80 -9.94 -8.06
CA GLU A 78 3.97 -9.39 -8.79
C GLU A 78 3.69 -8.43 -9.96
N GLN A 79 2.43 -8.15 -10.32
CA GLN A 79 2.13 -7.10 -11.32
C GLN A 79 1.82 -5.75 -10.66
N PRO A 80 2.32 -4.63 -11.23
CA PRO A 80 1.98 -3.30 -10.75
C PRO A 80 0.47 -3.08 -10.87
N MET A 81 -0.12 -2.45 -9.84
CA MET A 81 -1.55 -2.16 -9.81
C MET A 81 -1.93 -1.28 -11.01
N MET A 82 -2.72 -1.83 -11.94
CA MET A 82 -3.24 -1.07 -13.06
C MET A 82 -4.49 -0.31 -12.65
N VAL A 83 -4.37 1.01 -12.67
CA VAL A 83 -5.46 1.95 -12.38
C VAL A 83 -5.92 2.56 -13.70
N ARG A 84 -7.22 2.46 -14.00
CA ARG A 84 -7.80 3.09 -15.19
C ARG A 84 -8.75 4.20 -14.79
N TRP A 85 -8.69 5.31 -15.51
CA TRP A 85 -9.70 6.36 -15.41
C TRP A 85 -11.07 5.77 -15.76
N TYR A 86 -12.04 5.97 -14.88
CA TYR A 86 -13.37 5.43 -15.01
C TYR A 86 -14.40 6.52 -15.30
N HIS A 87 -14.36 7.61 -14.51
CA HIS A 87 -15.35 8.67 -14.65
C HIS A 87 -14.86 9.99 -14.02
N SER A 88 -15.61 11.06 -14.25
CA SER A 88 -15.43 12.35 -13.56
C SER A 88 -16.77 13.04 -13.30
N ARG A 89 -16.89 13.71 -12.15
CA ARG A 89 -18.05 14.52 -11.76
C ARG A 89 -17.65 15.96 -11.48
N ASP A 90 -18.55 16.87 -11.84
CA ASP A 90 -18.43 18.29 -11.51
C ASP A 90 -19.21 18.57 -10.22
N LEU A 91 -18.47 18.85 -9.15
CA LEU A 91 -19.06 19.04 -7.83
C LEU A 91 -19.84 20.36 -7.73
N VAL A 92 -19.53 21.36 -8.55
CA VAL A 92 -20.28 22.61 -8.56
C VAL A 92 -21.68 22.39 -9.11
N ARG A 93 -21.80 21.57 -10.15
CA ARG A 93 -23.10 21.20 -10.73
C ARG A 93 -23.90 20.30 -9.78
N ASP A 94 -23.23 19.35 -9.13
CA ASP A 94 -23.89 18.29 -8.38
C ASP A 94 -24.38 18.71 -6.98
N PHE A 95 -23.80 19.75 -6.39
CA PHE A 95 -24.09 20.21 -5.01
C PHE A 95 -24.68 21.63 -4.94
N ARG A 96 -25.27 22.12 -6.04
CA ARG A 96 -26.05 23.37 -6.06
C ARG A 96 -27.50 23.16 -5.66
#